data_AF-A0A090WA12-F1
#
_entry.id   AF-A0A090WA12-F1
#
_cell.length_a   1.000
_cell.length_b   1.000
_cell.length_c   1.000
_cell.angle_alpha   90.00
_cell.angle_beta   90.00
_cell.angle_gamma   90.00
#
_symmetry.space_group_name_H-M   'P 1'
#
loop_
_entity.id
_entity.type
_entity.pdbx_description
1 polymer ?
#
loop_
_entity_poly.entity_id
_entity_poly.type
_entity_poly.pdbx_seq_one_letter_code
_entity_poly.pdbx_strand_id
1 'polypeptide(L)' 'MLHIDNHGSEKVAIANGMTLEKTFTDFGDNRFHVYSQSRKEWLKTK' A
#
# COMPACT_ATOMS: atom_id res chain seq x y z
N MET A 1 -5.42 -14.99 0.27
CA MET A 1 -6.30 -14.32 1.25
C MET A 1 -6.22 -12.82 0.96
N LEU A 2 -7.17 -12.26 0.19
CA LEU A 2 -7.24 -10.82 -0.10
C LEU A 2 -8.15 -10.21 0.96
N HIS A 3 -7.60 -9.44 1.90
CA HIS A 3 -8.38 -8.76 2.94
C HIS A 3 -8.97 -7.48 2.34
N ILE A 4 -10.30 -7.41 2.37
CA ILE A 4 -11.09 -6.42 1.65
C ILE A 4 -11.24 -5.10 2.46
N ASP A 5 -11.04 -5.12 3.78
CA ASP A 5 -10.98 -3.91 4.63
C ASP A 5 -9.62 -3.79 5.32
N ASN A 6 -8.57 -3.52 4.56
CA ASN A 6 -7.20 -3.52 5.06
C ASN A 6 -6.69 -2.12 5.45
N HIS A 7 -7.48 -1.37 6.24
CA HIS A 7 -7.04 -0.12 6.87
C HIS A 7 -5.70 -0.30 7.63
N GLY A 8 -5.41 -1.52 8.10
CA GLY A 8 -4.14 -1.88 8.71
C GLY A 8 -2.96 -1.81 7.73
N SER A 9 -3.07 -2.42 6.54
CA SER A 9 -1.95 -2.42 5.59
C SER A 9 -1.66 -1.05 5.01
N GLU A 10 -2.66 -0.20 4.80
CA GLU A 10 -2.44 1.17 4.33
C GLU A 10 -1.61 1.96 5.34
N LYS A 11 -1.97 1.89 6.63
CA LYS A 11 -1.20 2.52 7.70
C LYS A 11 0.24 1.99 7.77
N VAL A 12 0.42 0.68 7.59
CA VAL A 12 1.76 0.07 7.55
C VAL A 12 2.55 0.57 6.33
N ALA A 13 1.93 0.65 5.15
CA ALA A 13 2.59 1.15 3.94
C ALA A 13 3.04 2.61 4.12
N ILE A 14 2.17 3.47 4.64
CA ILE A 14 2.49 4.87 4.93
C ILE A 14 3.59 4.98 5.99
N ALA A 15 3.49 4.22 7.09
CA ALA A 15 4.49 4.23 8.16
C ALA A 15 5.87 3.75 7.69
N ASN A 16 5.92 2.88 6.67
CA ASN A 16 7.16 2.43 6.05
C ASN A 16 7.65 3.36 4.93
N GLY A 17 6.98 4.49 4.67
CA GLY A 17 7.37 5.43 3.63
C GLY A 17 7.17 4.90 2.21
N MET A 18 6.19 4.01 2.02
CA MET A 18 5.81 3.50 0.70
C MET A 18 4.90 4.49 -0.02
N THR A 19 4.97 4.52 -1.35
CA THR A 19 4.19 5.40 -2.22
C THR A 19 3.01 4.65 -2.82
N LEU A 20 1.81 5.25 -2.83
CA LEU A 20 0.65 4.70 -3.53
C LEU A 20 0.83 4.92 -5.05
N GLU A 21 0.95 3.84 -5.82
CA GLU A 21 1.14 3.89 -7.28
C GLU A 21 -0.20 3.85 -8.01
N LYS A 22 -1.10 2.98 -7.56
CA LYS A 22 -2.35 2.71 -8.28
C LYS A 22 -3.45 2.24 -7.33
N THR A 23 -4.68 2.62 -7.65
CA THR A 23 -5.88 2.07 -7.03
C THR A 23 -6.73 1.43 -8.12
N PHE A 24 -7.13 0.19 -7.91
CA PHE A 24 -8.08 -0.53 -8.76
C PHE A 24 -9.46 -0.48 -8.12
N THR A 25 -10.46 -0.07 -8.90
CA THR A 25 -11.86 0.07 -8.48
C THR A 25 -12.78 -0.92 -9.20
N ASP A 26 -12.22 -1.81 -10.01
CA ASP A 26 -12.99 -2.71 -10.89
C ASP A 26 -13.67 -3.87 -10.13
N PHE A 27 -13.48 -3.94 -8.81
CA PHE A 27 -13.96 -5.04 -7.95
C PHE A 27 -15.18 -4.66 -7.10
N GLY A 28 -16.09 -3.83 -7.62
CA GLY A 28 -17.28 -3.35 -6.91
C GLY A 28 -16.93 -2.25 -5.89
N ASP A 29 -17.52 -2.30 -4.69
CA ASP A 29 -17.21 -1.35 -3.61
C ASP A 29 -15.80 -1.52 -3.04
N ASN A 30 -15.08 -2.56 -3.46
CA ASN A 30 -13.77 -2.90 -2.95
C ASN A 30 -12.67 -2.21 -3.76
N ARG A 31 -11.85 -1.44 -3.06
CA ARG A 31 -10.67 -0.77 -3.63
C ARG A 31 -9.42 -1.58 -3.33
N PHE A 32 -8.62 -1.85 -4.36
CA PHE A 32 -7.32 -2.50 -4.20
C PHE A 32 -6.20 -1.50 -4.46
N HIS A 33 -5.38 -1.23 -3.44
CA HIS A 33 -4.27 -0.29 -3.49
C HIS A 33 -2.95 -1.00 -3.75
N VAL A 34 -2.15 -0.49 -4.68
CA VAL A 34 -0.79 -0.94 -4.96
C VAL A 34 0.19 0.11 -4.49
N TYR A 35 1.08 -0.29 -3.58
CA TYR A 35 2.15 0.56 -3.05
C TYR A 35 3.52 0.10 -3.57
N SER A 36 4.43 1.04 -3.78
CA SER A 36 5.83 0.77 -4.12
C SER A 36 6.77 1.35 -3.07
N GLN A 37 7.99 0.82 -3.02
CA GLN A 37 9.07 1.42 -2.26
C GLN A 37 10.39 1.21 -2.99
N SER A 38 11.16 2.29 -3.13
CA SER A 38 12.50 2.16 -3.69
C SER A 38 13.45 1.58 -2.64
N ARG A 39 14.37 0.72 -3.06
CA ARG A 39 15.42 0.17 -2.18
C ARG A 39 16.23 1.27 -1.50
N LYS A 40 16.53 2.37 -2.22
CA LYS A 40 17.29 3.50 -1.67
C LYS A 40 16.56 4.16 -0.52
N GLU A 41 15.26 4.41 -0.65
CA GLU A 41 14.45 5.00 0.42
C GLU A 41 14.25 4.02 1.59
N TRP A 42 14.06 2.73 1.31
CA TRP A 42 13.97 1.70 2.35
C TRP A 42 15.24 1.58 3.22
N LEU A 43 16.41 1.82 2.64
CA LEU A 43 17.66 1.80 3.39
C LEU A 43 17.85 3.03 4.29
N LYS A 44 17.08 4.11 4.09
CA LYS A 44 17.13 5.32 4.94
C LYS A 44 16.24 5.22 6.18
N THR A 45 15.26 4.32 6.18
CA THR A 45 14.34 4.08 7.29
C THR A 45 14.91 3.08 8.32
N LYS A 46 16.21 2.72 8.23
CA LYS A 46 16.93 1.85 9.17
C LYS A 46 17.77 2.62 10.16
#